data_AF-A0ABD4PPY2-F1
#
_entry.id   AF-A0ABD4PPY2-F1
#
_cell.length_a   1.000
_cell.length_b   1.000
_cell.length_c   1.000
_cell.angle_alpha   90.00
_cell.angle_beta   90.00
_cell.angle_gamma   90.00
#
_symmetry.space_group_name_H-M   'P 1'
#
loop_
_entity.id
_entity.type
_entity.pdbx_description
1 polymer ?
#
loop_
_entity_poly.entity_id
_entity_poly.type
_entity_poly.pdbx_seq_one_letter_code
_entity_poly.pdbx_strand_id
1 'polypeptide(L)'
;MAALPYMQLYIADYLADTMHLSAEEHGAYLLLMFNYWQTGKPIPKNRLAKISRLTNERWADVEPSLREFFCDNGDEWVHLRIEEDLASVREK
;
A
#
# COMPACT_ATOMS: atom_id res chain seq x y z
N MET A 1 14.29 -12.68 -5.70
CA MET A 1 14.32 -11.34 -6.33
C MET A 1 15.13 -10.44 -5.41
N ALA A 2 16.10 -9.70 -5.94
CA ALA A 2 16.82 -8.71 -5.15
C ALA A 2 15.81 -7.67 -4.63
N ALA A 3 15.86 -7.36 -3.34
CA ALA A 3 15.02 -6.31 -2.77
C ALA A 3 15.33 -5.00 -3.50
N LEU A 4 14.30 -4.30 -3.96
CA LEU A 4 14.47 -2.97 -4.56
C LEU A 4 15.12 -2.07 -3.50
N PRO A 5 16.28 -1.45 -3.80
CA PRO A 5 17.17 -0.90 -2.79
C PRO A 5 16.59 0.32 -2.05
N TYR A 6 15.63 1.02 -2.64
CA TYR A 6 15.09 2.26 -2.09
C TYR A 6 13.69 2.57 -2.64
N MET A 7 12.74 2.91 -1.76
CA MET A 7 11.42 3.44 -2.13
C MET A 7 11.41 4.95 -1.88
N GLN A 8 11.06 5.74 -2.89
CA GLN A 8 10.97 7.19 -2.75
C GLN A 8 9.65 7.58 -2.10
N LEU A 9 9.71 8.10 -0.87
CA LEU A 9 8.54 8.58 -0.13
C LEU A 9 8.66 10.08 0.16
N TYR A 10 7.87 10.88 -0.55
CA TYR A 10 7.77 12.32 -0.29
C TYR A 10 6.80 12.56 0.86
N ILE A 11 7.33 12.98 2.01
CA ILE A 11 6.57 13.12 3.25
C ILE A 11 5.46 14.18 3.15
N ALA A 12 5.71 15.28 2.43
CA ALA A 12 4.73 16.34 2.26
C ALA A 12 3.51 15.84 1.46
N ASP A 13 3.73 15.18 0.33
CA ASP A 13 2.66 14.60 -0.50
C ASP A 13 1.92 13.50 0.27
N TYR A 14 2.67 12.60 0.92
CA TYR A 14 2.09 11.54 1.74
C TYR A 14 1.15 12.10 2.81
N LEU A 15 1.60 13.11 3.58
CA LEU A 15 0.77 13.70 4.62
C LEU A 15 -0.43 14.43 4.02
N ALA A 16 -0.26 15.19 2.93
CA ALA A 16 -1.35 15.91 2.27
C ALA A 16 -2.52 14.98 1.90
N ASP A 17 -2.21 13.78 1.39
CA ASP A 17 -3.21 12.79 0.98
C ASP A 17 -3.76 11.94 2.15
N THR A 18 -3.07 11.92 3.30
CA THR A 18 -3.40 10.98 4.40
C THR A 18 -3.77 11.66 5.72
N MET A 19 -3.88 13.00 5.78
CA MET A 19 -4.14 13.75 7.02
C MET A 19 -5.43 13.34 7.75
N HIS A 20 -6.41 12.77 7.06
CA HIS A 20 -7.67 12.28 7.64
C HIS A 20 -7.54 10.91 8.30
N LEU A 21 -6.46 10.17 8.04
CA LEU A 21 -6.24 8.85 8.59
C LEU A 21 -5.87 8.91 10.08
N SER A 22 -6.36 7.94 10.83
CA SER A 22 -5.89 7.64 12.18
C SER A 22 -4.48 7.04 12.14
N ALA A 23 -3.81 7.02 13.30
CA ALA A 23 -2.48 6.41 13.42
C ALA A 23 -2.44 4.94 13.00
N GLU A 24 -3.51 4.19 13.25
CA GLU A 24 -3.63 2.78 12.84
C GLU A 24 -3.79 2.65 11.33
N GLU A 25 -4.63 3.49 10.71
CA GLU A 25 -4.81 3.50 9.26
C GLU A 25 -3.52 3.89 8.55
N HIS A 26 -2.76 4.88 9.05
CA HIS A 26 -1.42 5.18 8.55
C HIS A 26 -0.49 3.97 8.63
N GLY A 27 -0.46 3.28 9.79
CA GLY A 27 0.37 2.10 9.98
C GLY A 27 0.01 0.97 9.00
N ALA A 28 -1.29 0.70 8.86
CA ALA A 28 -1.82 -0.29 7.93
C ALA A 28 -1.47 0.06 6.47
N TYR A 29 -1.65 1.32 6.07
CA TYR A 29 -1.33 1.80 4.73
C TYR A 29 0.16 1.66 4.42
N LEU A 30 1.04 2.12 5.31
CA LEU A 30 2.49 2.00 5.13
C LEU A 30 2.94 0.54 4.99
N LEU A 31 2.38 -0.37 5.80
CA LEU A 31 2.70 -1.80 5.70
C LEU A 31 2.29 -2.40 4.34
N LEU A 32 1.13 -1.99 3.80
CA LEU A 32 0.69 -2.38 2.47
C LEU A 32 1.63 -1.82 1.39
N MET A 33 1.97 -0.54 1.45
CA MET A 33 2.94 0.08 0.53
C MET A 33 4.30 -0.64 0.56
N PHE A 34 4.82 -0.97 1.75
CA PHE A 34 6.09 -1.68 1.89
C PHE A 34 6.03 -3.09 1.30
N ASN A 35 4.93 -3.81 1.50
CA ASN A 35 4.76 -5.12 0.89
C ASN A 35 4.67 -5.03 -0.63
N TYR A 36 3.91 -4.06 -1.13
CA TYR A 36 3.79 -3.79 -2.56
C TYR A 36 5.16 -3.51 -3.17
N TRP A 37 5.91 -2.57 -2.59
CA TRP A 37 7.26 -2.23 -3.04
C TRP A 37 8.19 -3.44 -3.00
N GLN A 38 8.23 -4.17 -1.88
CA GLN A 38 9.11 -5.33 -1.72
C GLN A 38 8.83 -6.44 -2.74
N THR A 39 7.56 -6.70 -3.02
CA THR A 39 7.15 -7.79 -3.93
C THR A 39 7.11 -7.35 -5.39
N GLY A 40 6.95 -6.05 -5.64
CA GLY A 40 6.75 -5.47 -6.96
C GLY A 40 5.48 -5.96 -7.66
N LYS A 41 4.44 -6.31 -6.87
CA LYS A 41 3.21 -6.95 -7.33
C LYS A 41 1.98 -6.39 -6.60
N PRO A 42 0.80 -6.41 -7.25
CA PRO A 42 -0.49 -6.19 -6.60
C PRO A 42 -0.70 -7.07 -5.38
N ILE A 43 -1.51 -6.58 -4.43
CA ILE A 43 -1.77 -7.29 -3.18
C ILE A 43 -3.10 -8.04 -3.28
N PRO A 44 -3.11 -9.38 -3.16
CA PRO A 44 -4.35 -10.15 -3.12
C PRO A 44 -5.21 -9.77 -1.92
N LYS A 45 -6.53 -9.59 -2.13
CA LYS A 45 -7.48 -9.17 -1.07
C LYS A 45 -7.46 -10.07 0.16
N ASN A 46 -7.29 -11.37 -0.04
CA ASN A 46 -7.21 -12.35 1.05
C ASN A 46 -5.96 -12.21 1.94
N ARG A 47 -5.02 -11.32 1.60
CA ARG A 47 -3.80 -11.05 2.36
C ARG A 47 -3.77 -9.67 3.01
N LEU A 48 -4.71 -8.78 2.70
CA LEU A 48 -4.68 -7.38 3.13
C LEU A 48 -4.61 -7.26 4.65
N ALA A 49 -5.54 -7.86 5.39
CA ALA A 49 -5.55 -7.88 6.85
C ALA A 49 -4.24 -8.43 7.45
N LYS A 50 -3.69 -9.51 6.85
CA LYS A 50 -2.46 -10.15 7.32
C LYS A 50 -1.23 -9.24 7.12
N ILE A 51 -1.16 -8.53 5.99
CA ILE A 51 -0.05 -7.64 5.66
C ILE A 51 -0.11 -6.38 6.52
N SER A 52 -1.31 -5.80 6.69
CA SER A 52 -1.53 -4.64 7.56
C SER A 52 -1.41 -4.96 9.06
N ARG A 53 -1.25 -6.24 9.41
CA ARG A 53 -1.15 -6.75 10.79
C ARG A 53 -2.39 -6.47 11.63
N LEU A 54 -3.55 -6.42 10.99
CA LEU A 54 -4.85 -6.26 11.62
C LEU A 54 -5.58 -7.60 11.75
N THR A 55 -6.47 -7.69 12.72
CA THR A 55 -7.47 -8.78 12.74
C THR A 55 -8.45 -8.58 11.59
N ASN A 56 -9.16 -9.63 11.16
CA ASN A 56 -10.16 -9.50 10.09
C ASN A 56 -11.29 -8.53 10.47
N GLU A 57 -11.68 -8.52 11.74
CA GLU A 57 -12.68 -7.58 12.27
C GLU A 57 -12.18 -6.14 12.12
N ARG A 58 -10.95 -5.87 12.58
CA ARG A 58 -10.41 -4.52 12.54
C ARG A 58 -10.08 -4.06 11.12
N TRP A 59 -9.67 -4.99 10.27
CA TRP A 59 -9.49 -4.74 8.84
C TRP A 59 -10.79 -4.25 8.19
N ALA A 60 -11.94 -4.82 8.55
CA ALA A 60 -13.22 -4.39 7.97
C ALA A 60 -13.56 -2.92 8.28
N ASP A 61 -13.11 -2.39 9.42
CA ASP A 61 -13.26 -0.96 9.76
C ASP A 61 -12.26 -0.07 9.00
N VAL A 62 -11.03 -0.55 8.78
CA VAL A 62 -9.92 0.22 8.19
C VAL A 62 -9.95 0.18 6.65
N GLU A 63 -10.42 -0.91 6.06
CA GLU A 63 -10.47 -1.13 4.61
C GLU A 63 -11.13 0.02 3.84
N PRO A 64 -12.30 0.58 4.26
CA PRO A 64 -12.96 1.64 3.52
C PRO A 64 -12.10 2.90 3.38
N SER A 65 -11.39 3.30 4.43
CA SER A 65 -10.50 4.46 4.43
C SER A 65 -9.26 4.20 3.57
N LEU A 66 -8.78 2.96 3.50
CA LEU A 66 -7.59 2.65 2.69
C LEU A 66 -7.92 2.42 1.22
N ARG A 67 -9.14 2.00 0.90
CA ARG A 67 -9.56 1.69 -0.46
C ARG A 67 -9.37 2.85 -1.44
N GLU A 68 -9.47 4.10 -0.98
CA GLU A 68 -9.30 5.29 -1.84
C GLU A 68 -7.88 5.40 -2.44
N PHE A 69 -6.86 4.81 -1.80
CA PHE A 69 -5.47 4.86 -2.27
C PHE A 69 -5.11 3.74 -3.25
N PHE A 70 -6.00 2.77 -3.46
CA PHE A 70 -5.75 1.60 -4.31
C PHE A 70 -6.81 1.46 -5.40
N CYS A 71 -6.37 1.05 -6.59
CA CYS A 71 -7.28 0.54 -7.61
C CYS A 71 -7.62 -0.91 -7.29
N ASP A 72 -8.90 -1.16 -7.04
CA ASP A 72 -9.44 -2.50 -6.84
C ASP A 72 -9.82 -3.12 -8.18
N ASN A 73 -9.10 -4.16 -8.60
CA ASN A 73 -9.36 -4.87 -9.86
C ASN A 73 -10.34 -6.06 -9.71
N GLY A 74 -10.91 -6.25 -8.52
CA GLY A 74 -11.77 -7.38 -8.17
C GLY A 74 -11.10 -8.33 -7.18
N ASP A 75 -9.89 -8.78 -7.47
CA ASP A 75 -9.14 -9.78 -6.71
C ASP A 75 -7.96 -9.21 -5.91
N GLU A 76 -7.42 -8.08 -6.37
CA GLU A 76 -6.18 -7.49 -5.88
C GLU A 76 -6.28 -5.97 -5.76
N TRP A 77 -5.48 -5.40 -4.88
CA TRP A 77 -5.27 -3.96 -4.75
C TRP A 77 -4.00 -3.55 -5.47
N VAL A 78 -4.14 -2.61 -6.40
CA VAL A 78 -3.07 -2.04 -7.22
C VAL A 78 -2.77 -0.62 -6.73
N HIS A 79 -1.51 -0.30 -6.50
CA HIS A 79 -1.09 1.04 -6.09
C HIS A 79 -0.41 1.76 -7.26
N LEU A 80 -1.13 2.68 -7.92
CA LEU A 80 -0.69 3.28 -9.18
C LEU A 80 0.67 3.99 -9.09
N ARG A 81 0.85 4.84 -8.09
CA ARG A 81 2.14 5.54 -7.90
C ARG A 81 3.32 4.59 -7.71
N ILE A 82 3.12 3.49 -6.97
CA ILE A 82 4.16 2.49 -6.78
C ILE A 82 4.42 1.73 -8.09
N GLU A 83 3.40 1.44 -8.90
CA GLU A 83 3.60 0.85 -10.24
C GLU A 83 4.46 1.75 -11.14
N GLU A 84 4.22 3.07 -11.13
CA GLU A 84 5.02 4.04 -11.89
C GLU A 84 6.48 4.10 -11.41
N ASP A 85 6.70 4.12 -10.09
CA ASP A 85 8.03 4.08 -9.50
C ASP A 85 8.75 2.76 -9.84
N LEU A 86 8.04 1.63 -9.78
CA LEU A 86 8.57 0.31 -10.14
C LEU A 86 8.94 0.21 -11.62
N ALA A 87 8.11 0.77 -12.51
CA ALA A 87 8.42 0.84 -13.93
C ALA A 87 9.71 1.62 -14.17
N SER A 88 9.85 2.79 -13.53
CA SER A 88 11.03 3.64 -13.63
C SER A 88 12.32 2.97 -13.13
N VAL A 89 12.22 2.10 -12.11
CA VAL A 89 13.38 1.33 -11.60
C VAL A 89 13.71 0.14 -12.51
N ARG A 90 12.72 -0.51 -13.12
CA ARG A 90 12.92 -1.65 -14.04
C ARG A 90 13.53 -1.25 -15.38
N GLU A 91 13.33 0.00 -15.81
CA GLU A 91 13.91 0.54 -17.04
C GLU A 91 15.40 0.94 -16.90
N LYS A 92 15.95 0.91 -15.67
CA LYS A 92 17.37 1.19 -15.38
C LYS A 92 18.16 -0.09 -15.14
#